data_AF-A0A936XWF6-F1
#
_entry.id   AF-A0A936XWF6-F1
#
_cell.length_a   1.000
_cell.length_b   1.000
_cell.length_c   1.000
_cell.angle_alpha   90.00
_cell.angle_beta   90.00
_cell.angle_gamma   90.00
#
_symmetry.space_group_name_H-M   'P 1'
#
loop_
_entity.id
_entity.type
_entity.pdbx_description
1 polymer ?
#
loop_
_entity_poly.entity_id
_entity_poly.type
_entity_poly.pdbx_seq_one_letter_code
_entity_poly.pdbx_strand_id
1 'polypeptide(L)'
;MENRTDILNELMELSPTIAAIEKVNVFRVPQGYFEYLAADILMGIATENGSANHASPIDDVPAGYFDGLAGSILAKIKTQQTEDAATEIRALSPMLYSIQNENVFEVPQGYFEGLSETVLNTVNPPVKVVSMKRRTTTFFKYAVAAAFTGVMALGVFKFTGDSTEKIELPDYVKIGMNDIKDVDQELAKISDADIVKFLEANGTDVKTAMVAGSIDENELPSQEDYLLDEKALDKYLNSINIDELKN
;
A
#
# COMPACT_ATOMS: atom_id res chain seq x y z
N MET A 1 -2.35 -23.02 -9.36
CA MET A 1 -1.14 -22.72 -8.56
C MET A 1 -0.92 -21.21 -8.49
N GLU A 2 -1.28 -20.45 -9.53
CA GLU A 2 -1.22 -18.98 -9.62
C GLU A 2 -1.87 -18.24 -8.44
N ASN A 3 -3.12 -18.55 -8.07
CA ASN A 3 -3.80 -17.89 -6.94
C ASN A 3 -3.03 -17.93 -5.60
N ARG A 4 -2.11 -18.90 -5.40
CA ARG A 4 -1.31 -18.94 -4.16
C ARG A 4 -0.26 -17.83 -4.15
N THR A 5 0.34 -17.58 -5.30
CA THR A 5 1.39 -16.57 -5.46
C THR A 5 0.79 -15.18 -5.33
N ASP A 6 -0.39 -14.97 -5.92
CA ASP A 6 -1.12 -13.70 -5.82
C ASP A 6 -1.50 -13.38 -4.36
N ILE A 7 -2.06 -14.36 -3.64
CA ILE A 7 -2.40 -14.21 -2.21
C ILE A 7 -1.16 -13.91 -1.36
N LEU A 8 -0.01 -14.51 -1.66
CA LEU A 8 1.24 -14.25 -0.92
C LEU A 8 1.77 -12.85 -1.20
N ASN A 9 1.69 -12.37 -2.45
CA ASN A 9 2.10 -11.03 -2.82
C ASN A 9 1.20 -9.96 -2.19
N GLU A 10 -0.13 -10.16 -2.23
CA GLU A 10 -1.10 -9.29 -1.57
C GLU A 10 -0.89 -9.25 -0.04
N LEU A 11 -0.64 -10.40 0.59
CA LEU A 11 -0.35 -10.46 2.02
C LEU A 11 0.98 -9.81 2.38
N MET A 12 1.99 -9.91 1.52
CA MET A 12 3.30 -9.26 1.73
C MET A 12 3.18 -7.73 1.66
N GLU A 13 2.33 -7.21 0.78
CA GLU A 13 2.01 -5.78 0.69
C GLU A 13 1.22 -5.26 1.90
N LEU A 14 0.27 -6.06 2.42
CA LEU A 14 -0.59 -5.67 3.54
C LEU A 14 0.04 -5.90 4.93
N SER A 15 0.80 -6.99 5.10
CA SER A 15 1.42 -7.38 6.36
C SER A 15 2.59 -8.35 6.14
N PRO A 16 3.84 -7.85 6.12
CA PRO A 16 5.04 -8.68 6.01
C PRO A 16 5.13 -9.73 7.13
N THR A 17 4.66 -9.40 8.33
CA THR A 17 4.65 -10.32 9.48
C THR A 17 3.72 -11.51 9.29
N ILE A 18 2.57 -11.33 8.62
CA ILE A 18 1.62 -12.42 8.35
C ILE A 18 2.09 -13.21 7.13
N ALA A 19 2.64 -12.55 6.10
CA ALA A 19 3.20 -13.19 4.92
C ALA A 19 4.38 -14.12 5.26
N ALA A 20 5.17 -13.78 6.29
CA ALA A 20 6.27 -14.60 6.79
C ALA A 20 5.83 -15.84 7.59
N ILE A 21 4.54 -15.96 7.97
CA ILE A 21 4.05 -17.15 8.66
C ILE A 21 3.91 -18.28 7.63
N GLU A 22 4.64 -19.37 7.87
CA GLU A 22 4.56 -20.54 7.01
C GLU A 22 3.12 -21.10 7.02
N LYS A 23 2.63 -21.50 5.84
CA LYS A 23 1.31 -22.14 5.69
C LYS A 23 1.36 -23.58 6.23
N VAL A 24 1.47 -23.70 7.56
CA VAL A 24 1.40 -24.96 8.27
C VAL A 24 0.01 -25.14 8.86
N ASN A 25 -0.52 -26.37 8.75
CA ASN A 25 -1.77 -26.69 9.43
C ASN A 25 -1.48 -26.73 10.95
N VAL A 26 -1.95 -25.74 11.70
CA VAL A 26 -1.84 -25.68 13.17
C VAL A 26 -2.91 -26.52 13.88
N PHE A 27 -3.92 -26.98 13.15
CA PHE A 27 -4.94 -27.88 13.68
C PHE A 27 -4.39 -29.30 13.69
N ARG A 28 -4.18 -29.83 14.89
CA ARG A 28 -3.84 -31.22 15.14
C ARG A 28 -4.84 -31.77 16.14
N VAL A 29 -5.34 -32.95 15.87
CA VAL A 29 -6.14 -33.70 16.84
C VAL A 29 -5.22 -34.64 17.62
N PRO A 30 -5.45 -34.86 18.92
CA PRO A 30 -4.75 -35.88 19.68
C PRO A 30 -4.91 -37.27 19.04
N GLN A 31 -3.96 -38.17 19.31
CA GLN A 31 -4.08 -39.56 18.91
C GLN A 31 -5.36 -40.16 19.53
N GLY A 32 -6.16 -40.85 18.70
CA GLY A 32 -7.44 -41.43 19.13
C GLY A 32 -8.63 -40.47 19.20
N TYR A 33 -8.47 -39.18 18.88
CA TYR A 33 -9.57 -38.18 18.94
C TYR A 33 -10.84 -38.67 18.22
N PHE A 34 -10.74 -39.09 16.97
CA PHE A 34 -11.90 -39.56 16.20
C PHE A 34 -12.39 -40.96 16.58
N GLU A 35 -11.57 -41.76 17.27
CA GLU A 35 -11.95 -43.08 17.77
C GLU A 35 -12.87 -42.95 19.00
N TYR A 36 -12.58 -42.00 19.87
CA TYR A 36 -13.36 -41.75 21.09
C TYR A 36 -14.44 -40.67 20.93
N LEU A 37 -14.36 -39.81 19.90
CA LEU A 37 -15.31 -38.71 19.67
C LEU A 37 -16.78 -39.14 19.74
N ALA A 38 -17.15 -40.24 19.10
CA ALA A 38 -18.53 -40.73 19.11
C ALA A 38 -18.96 -41.17 20.51
N ALA A 39 -18.09 -41.88 21.23
CA ALA A 39 -18.35 -42.32 22.60
C ALA A 39 -18.42 -41.13 23.57
N ASP A 40 -17.53 -40.15 23.42
CA ASP A 40 -17.48 -38.93 24.22
C ASP A 40 -18.70 -38.04 23.97
N ILE A 41 -19.18 -37.92 22.73
CA ILE A 41 -20.42 -37.21 22.41
C ILE A 41 -21.62 -37.91 23.03
N LEU A 42 -21.73 -39.24 22.90
CA LEU A 42 -22.84 -39.99 23.51
C LEU A 42 -22.81 -39.93 25.04
N MET A 43 -21.62 -39.99 25.63
CA MET A 43 -21.43 -39.83 27.05
C MET A 43 -21.72 -38.39 27.48
N GLY A 44 -21.35 -37.40 26.67
CA GLY A 44 -21.71 -35.99 26.83
C GLY A 44 -23.21 -35.77 26.80
N ILE A 45 -23.94 -36.34 25.84
CA ILE A 45 -25.41 -36.27 25.78
C ILE A 45 -26.04 -36.96 27.01
N ALA A 46 -25.45 -38.05 27.49
CA ALA A 46 -25.91 -38.72 28.69
C ALA A 46 -25.64 -37.91 29.98
N THR A 47 -24.51 -37.20 30.06
CA THR A 47 -24.02 -36.52 31.28
C THR A 47 -24.35 -35.03 31.33
N GLU A 48 -24.37 -34.34 30.19
CA GLU A 48 -24.93 -33.00 29.95
C GLU A 48 -26.48 -33.02 29.90
N ASN A 49 -27.09 -34.02 30.54
CA ASN A 49 -28.36 -33.81 31.24
C ASN A 49 -28.15 -32.98 32.52
N GLY A 50 -27.50 -31.82 32.34
CA GLY A 50 -27.53 -30.68 33.26
C GLY A 50 -28.88 -29.97 33.26
N SER A 51 -29.96 -30.67 32.91
CA SER A 51 -31.30 -30.38 33.38
C SER A 51 -32.02 -31.71 33.56
N ALA A 52 -32.09 -32.16 34.81
CA ALA A 52 -32.84 -33.32 35.27
C ALA A 52 -34.38 -33.13 35.13
N ASN A 53 -34.85 -32.64 33.98
CA ASN A 53 -36.26 -32.38 33.69
C ASN A 53 -36.70 -32.74 32.25
N HIS A 54 -35.85 -33.34 31.43
CA HIS A 54 -36.23 -33.76 30.06
C HIS A 54 -35.87 -35.21 29.73
N ALA A 55 -35.97 -36.12 30.72
CA ALA A 55 -36.20 -37.54 30.43
C ALA A 55 -37.66 -37.78 29.98
N SER A 56 -38.18 -36.91 29.12
CA SER A 56 -39.34 -37.23 28.31
C SER A 56 -38.83 -37.96 27.08
N PRO A 57 -39.51 -39.03 26.63
CA PRO A 57 -39.16 -39.71 25.39
C PRO A 57 -39.41 -38.72 24.24
N ILE A 58 -38.37 -38.04 23.75
CA ILE A 58 -38.47 -37.11 22.61
C ILE A 58 -38.23 -37.84 21.27
N ASP A 59 -37.81 -39.11 21.31
CA ASP A 59 -37.46 -39.86 20.09
C ASP A 59 -38.63 -40.61 19.44
N ASP A 60 -39.84 -40.55 19.99
CA ASP A 60 -41.02 -41.16 19.37
C ASP A 60 -42.19 -40.18 19.31
N VAL A 61 -42.69 -39.94 18.09
CA VAL A 61 -43.94 -39.20 17.91
C VAL A 61 -45.09 -39.97 18.54
N PRO A 62 -46.10 -39.29 19.13
CA PRO A 62 -47.28 -39.96 19.65
C PRO A 62 -47.93 -40.86 18.59
N ALA A 63 -48.35 -42.06 19.00
CA ALA A 63 -49.06 -42.98 18.11
C ALA A 63 -50.25 -42.27 17.45
N GLY A 64 -50.29 -42.29 16.11
CA GLY A 64 -51.33 -41.63 15.31
C GLY A 64 -51.09 -40.14 15.01
N TYR A 65 -49.94 -39.56 15.36
CA TYR A 65 -49.58 -38.17 15.03
C TYR A 65 -49.75 -37.87 13.54
N PHE A 66 -49.21 -38.73 12.67
CA PHE A 66 -49.27 -38.53 11.22
C PHE A 66 -50.65 -38.82 10.62
N ASP A 67 -51.48 -39.65 11.26
CA ASP A 67 -52.83 -39.97 10.79
C ASP A 67 -53.75 -38.75 10.86
N GLY A 68 -53.60 -37.91 11.90
CA GLY A 68 -54.38 -36.69 12.11
C GLY A 68 -53.74 -35.42 11.57
N LEU A 69 -52.45 -35.44 11.23
CA LEU A 69 -51.67 -34.25 10.88
C LEU A 69 -52.25 -33.50 9.69
N ALA A 70 -52.48 -34.21 8.58
CA ALA A 70 -53.00 -33.60 7.34
C ALA A 70 -54.38 -32.94 7.55
N GLY A 71 -55.28 -33.61 8.28
CA GLY A 71 -56.60 -33.07 8.63
C GLY A 71 -56.50 -31.83 9.51
N SER A 72 -55.60 -31.83 10.50
CA SER A 72 -55.38 -30.69 11.40
C SER A 72 -54.80 -29.47 10.67
N ILE A 73 -53.89 -29.67 9.73
CA ILE A 73 -53.30 -28.61 8.91
C ILE A 73 -54.38 -28.01 8.00
N LEU A 74 -55.15 -28.83 7.29
CA LEU A 74 -56.23 -28.35 6.42
C LEU A 74 -57.34 -27.62 7.18
N ALA A 75 -57.70 -28.09 8.37
CA ALA A 75 -58.66 -27.40 9.24
C ALA A 75 -58.14 -26.01 9.64
N LYS A 76 -56.87 -25.90 10.03
CA LYS A 76 -56.22 -24.62 10.38
C LYS A 76 -56.16 -23.65 9.19
N ILE A 77 -55.78 -24.14 8.01
CA ILE A 77 -55.75 -23.33 6.79
C ILE A 77 -57.15 -22.81 6.44
N LYS A 78 -58.17 -23.66 6.55
CA LYS A 78 -59.57 -23.26 6.26
C LYS A 78 -60.09 -22.23 7.25
N THR A 79 -59.72 -22.33 8.53
CA THR A 79 -60.03 -21.29 9.53
C THR A 79 -59.29 -19.98 9.25
N GLN A 80 -58.04 -20.03 8.77
CA GLN A 80 -57.28 -18.83 8.40
C GLN A 80 -57.79 -18.15 7.12
N GLN A 81 -58.30 -18.91 6.14
CA GLN A 81 -58.89 -18.36 4.92
C GLN A 81 -60.19 -17.57 5.14
N THR A 82 -60.81 -17.68 6.32
CA THR A 82 -62.09 -17.02 6.63
C THR A 82 -61.89 -15.63 7.25
N GLU A 83 -60.70 -15.33 7.76
CA GLU A 83 -60.37 -14.06 8.40
C GLU A 83 -59.64 -13.13 7.42
N ASP A 84 -60.03 -11.87 7.37
CA ASP A 84 -59.38 -10.85 6.55
C ASP A 84 -57.94 -10.59 7.06
N ALA A 85 -56.96 -10.40 6.18
CA ALA A 85 -55.56 -10.21 6.57
C ALA A 85 -55.40 -9.03 7.55
N ALA A 86 -56.25 -8.01 7.43
CA ALA A 86 -56.33 -6.88 8.36
C ALA A 86 -56.80 -7.28 9.77
N THR A 87 -57.73 -8.23 9.91
CA THR A 87 -58.19 -8.72 11.22
C THR A 87 -57.16 -9.63 11.87
N GLU A 88 -56.46 -10.44 11.09
CA GLU A 88 -55.35 -11.28 11.55
C GLU A 88 -54.18 -10.44 12.09
N ILE A 89 -53.71 -9.45 11.32
CA ILE A 89 -52.59 -8.59 11.74
C ILE A 89 -52.94 -7.80 13.01
N ARG A 90 -54.19 -7.35 13.15
CA ARG A 90 -54.68 -6.68 14.36
C ARG A 90 -54.64 -7.61 15.58
N ALA A 91 -54.98 -8.89 15.41
CA ALA A 91 -54.98 -9.87 16.48
C ALA A 91 -53.56 -10.33 16.88
N LEU A 92 -52.67 -10.52 15.91
CA LEU A 92 -51.29 -10.97 16.14
C LEU A 92 -50.37 -9.83 16.62
N SER A 93 -50.56 -8.64 16.08
CA SER A 93 -49.65 -7.50 16.29
C SER A 93 -50.40 -6.17 16.19
N PRO A 94 -51.08 -5.73 17.26
CA PRO A 94 -51.85 -4.49 17.26
C PRO A 94 -50.99 -3.25 16.95
N MET A 95 -49.70 -3.28 17.30
CA MET A 95 -48.73 -2.23 16.97
C MET A 95 -48.45 -2.14 15.46
N LEU A 96 -48.22 -3.28 14.77
CA LEU A 96 -47.95 -3.28 13.33
C LEU A 96 -49.20 -2.90 12.53
N TYR A 97 -50.38 -3.33 12.98
CA TYR A 97 -51.65 -2.90 12.40
C TYR A 97 -51.81 -1.37 12.42
N SER A 98 -51.34 -0.72 13.48
CA SER A 98 -51.40 0.75 13.60
C SER A 98 -50.45 1.50 12.65
N ILE A 99 -49.44 0.82 12.09
CA ILE A 99 -48.37 1.44 11.27
C ILE A 99 -48.51 1.08 9.79
N GLN A 100 -49.33 0.08 9.45
CA GLN A 100 -49.45 -0.53 8.11
C GLN A 100 -49.63 0.46 6.94
N ASN A 101 -50.16 1.66 7.18
CA ASN A 101 -50.44 2.66 6.14
C ASN A 101 -49.63 3.96 6.29
N GLU A 102 -48.62 3.99 7.15
CA GLU A 102 -47.71 5.14 7.27
C GLU A 102 -46.55 4.99 6.28
N ASN A 103 -46.46 5.91 5.32
CA ASN A 103 -45.33 5.93 4.40
C ASN A 103 -44.11 6.52 5.12
N VAL A 104 -43.15 5.66 5.49
CA VAL A 104 -41.93 6.07 6.19
C VAL A 104 -40.91 6.79 5.30
N PHE A 105 -41.15 6.85 3.99
CA PHE A 105 -40.25 7.48 3.02
C PHE A 105 -40.91 8.71 2.43
N GLU A 106 -40.58 9.87 3.00
CA GLU A 106 -40.93 11.17 2.44
C GLU A 106 -39.67 11.87 1.92
N VAL A 107 -39.81 12.52 0.76
CA VAL A 107 -38.77 13.41 0.24
C VAL A 107 -39.04 14.84 0.69
N PRO A 108 -38.00 15.63 1.03
CA PRO A 108 -38.17 17.05 1.32
C PRO A 108 -38.87 17.79 0.17
N GLN A 109 -39.64 18.82 0.51
CA GLN A 109 -40.26 19.69 -0.49
C GLN A 109 -39.19 20.27 -1.43
N GLY A 110 -39.39 20.12 -2.75
CA GLY A 110 -38.45 20.60 -3.76
C GLY A 110 -37.24 19.67 -4.03
N TYR A 111 -37.17 18.47 -3.42
CA TYR A 111 -36.08 17.51 -3.63
C TYR A 111 -35.77 17.25 -5.12
N PHE A 112 -36.81 17.10 -5.94
CA PHE A 112 -36.67 16.82 -7.37
C PHE A 112 -36.38 18.06 -8.24
N GLU A 113 -36.53 19.27 -7.72
CA GLU A 113 -36.34 20.51 -8.50
C GLU A 113 -34.87 20.77 -8.81
N GLY A 114 -33.97 20.45 -7.87
CA GLY A 114 -32.51 20.60 -8.03
C GLY A 114 -31.74 19.31 -8.31
N LEU A 115 -32.43 18.16 -8.36
CA LEU A 115 -31.78 16.85 -8.49
C LEU A 115 -31.06 16.70 -9.84
N SER A 116 -31.68 17.12 -10.93
CA SER A 116 -31.12 17.01 -12.29
C SER A 116 -29.82 17.78 -12.44
N GLU A 117 -29.77 19.02 -11.95
CA GLU A 117 -28.59 19.87 -11.97
C GLU A 117 -27.47 19.31 -11.07
N THR A 118 -27.81 18.83 -9.89
CA THR A 118 -26.85 18.21 -8.95
C THR A 118 -26.20 16.97 -9.55
N VAL A 119 -27.00 16.11 -10.21
CA VAL A 119 -26.51 14.91 -10.88
C VAL A 119 -25.61 15.27 -12.07
N LEU A 120 -25.99 16.24 -12.90
CA LEU A 120 -25.17 16.69 -14.04
C LEU A 120 -23.82 17.28 -13.59
N ASN A 121 -23.81 18.08 -12.52
CA ASN A 121 -22.59 18.64 -11.94
C ASN A 121 -21.68 17.56 -11.33
N THR A 122 -22.26 16.49 -10.80
CA THR A 122 -21.50 15.36 -10.24
C THR A 122 -20.90 14.48 -11.34
N VAL A 123 -21.63 14.26 -12.44
CA VAL A 123 -21.20 13.38 -13.55
C VAL A 123 -20.18 14.06 -14.46
N ASN A 124 -20.19 15.40 -14.58
CA ASN A 124 -19.25 16.13 -15.40
C ASN A 124 -18.63 17.32 -14.64
N PRO A 125 -17.68 17.08 -13.71
CA PRO A 125 -17.06 18.16 -12.97
C PRO A 125 -16.31 19.10 -13.93
N PRO A 126 -16.48 20.44 -13.81
CA PRO A 126 -15.75 21.37 -14.65
C PRO A 126 -14.25 21.22 -14.42
N VAL A 127 -13.52 20.80 -15.46
CA VAL A 127 -12.08 20.56 -15.40
C VAL A 127 -11.35 21.88 -15.08
N LYS A 128 -10.48 21.86 -14.07
CA LYS A 128 -9.71 23.04 -13.64
C LYS A 128 -8.69 23.44 -14.73
N VAL A 129 -9.08 24.39 -15.59
CA VAL A 129 -8.20 24.97 -16.59
C VAL A 129 -7.21 25.92 -15.88
N VAL A 130 -5.98 25.45 -15.65
CA VAL A 130 -4.88 26.30 -15.17
C VAL A 130 -4.20 26.93 -16.37
N SER A 131 -4.28 28.26 -16.48
CA SER A 131 -3.51 28.99 -17.49
C SER A 131 -2.03 29.01 -17.09
N MET A 132 -1.20 28.36 -17.90
CA MET A 132 0.23 28.29 -17.66
C MET A 132 0.90 29.56 -18.22
N LYS A 133 1.28 30.50 -17.34
CA LYS A 133 2.07 31.68 -17.75
C LYS A 133 3.52 31.23 -18.01
N ARG A 134 3.97 31.28 -19.28
CA ARG A 134 5.36 30.98 -19.64
C ARG A 134 6.31 32.00 -18.99
N ARG A 135 7.20 31.54 -18.09
CA ARG A 135 8.27 32.36 -17.49
C ARG A 135 9.41 32.54 -18.49
N THR A 136 9.34 33.58 -19.33
CA THR A 136 10.38 33.91 -20.32
C THR A 136 11.44 34.88 -19.79
N THR A 137 11.37 35.28 -18.51
CA THR A 137 12.19 36.36 -17.94
C THR A 137 13.63 35.96 -17.59
N THR A 138 13.96 34.66 -17.59
CA THR A 138 15.31 34.19 -17.21
C THR A 138 16.32 34.30 -18.37
N PHE A 139 15.88 34.17 -19.63
CA PHE A 139 16.78 34.24 -20.80
C PHE A 139 17.41 35.63 -20.99
N PHE A 140 16.67 36.70 -20.70
CA PHE A 140 17.20 38.06 -20.79
C PHE A 140 18.34 38.32 -19.81
N LYS A 141 18.32 37.70 -18.62
CA LYS A 141 19.39 37.86 -17.62
C LYS A 141 20.70 37.25 -18.10
N TYR A 142 20.64 36.09 -18.76
CA TYR A 142 21.82 35.43 -19.34
C TYR A 142 22.34 36.17 -20.57
N ALA A 143 21.46 36.69 -21.43
CA ALA A 143 21.87 37.46 -22.61
C ALA A 143 22.63 38.74 -22.23
N VAL A 144 22.19 39.43 -21.17
CA VAL A 144 22.86 40.63 -20.65
C VAL A 144 24.25 40.29 -20.09
N ALA A 145 24.38 39.20 -19.33
CA ALA A 145 25.68 38.75 -18.82
C ALA A 145 26.66 38.43 -19.97
N ALA A 146 26.22 37.71 -21.01
CA ALA A 146 27.04 37.39 -22.17
C ALA A 146 27.47 38.64 -22.97
N ALA A 147 26.61 39.66 -23.05
CA ALA A 147 26.98 40.93 -23.67
C ALA A 147 28.06 41.65 -22.86
N PHE A 148 27.95 41.68 -21.53
CA PHE A 148 28.96 42.30 -20.68
C PHE A 148 30.29 41.56 -20.71
N THR A 149 30.30 40.23 -20.69
CA THR A 149 31.55 39.45 -20.82
C THR A 149 32.17 39.63 -22.20
N GLY A 150 31.36 39.69 -23.26
CA GLY A 150 31.84 39.99 -24.61
C GLY A 150 32.46 41.39 -24.73
N VAL A 151 31.83 42.42 -24.15
CA VAL A 151 32.36 43.78 -24.15
C VAL A 151 33.64 43.89 -23.31
N MET A 152 33.73 43.23 -22.16
CA MET A 152 34.97 43.16 -21.38
C MET A 152 36.09 42.47 -22.15
N ALA A 153 35.80 41.31 -22.77
CA ALA A 153 36.80 40.57 -23.55
C ALA A 153 37.31 41.39 -24.74
N LEU A 154 36.42 42.05 -25.48
CA LEU A 154 36.80 42.93 -26.61
C LEU A 154 37.53 44.19 -26.13
N GLY A 155 37.16 44.74 -24.97
CA GLY A 155 37.83 45.89 -24.36
C GLY A 155 39.28 45.59 -23.98
N VAL A 156 39.52 44.44 -23.33
CA VAL A 156 40.87 43.97 -23.00
C VAL A 156 41.67 43.67 -24.26
N PHE A 157 41.07 43.02 -25.26
CA PHE A 157 41.71 42.69 -26.53
C PHE A 157 42.16 43.94 -27.31
N LYS A 158 41.36 45.01 -27.32
CA LYS A 158 41.67 46.24 -28.06
C LYS A 158 42.67 47.16 -27.34
N PHE A 159 42.80 47.04 -26.02
CA PHE A 159 43.73 47.83 -25.21
C PHE A 159 45.07 47.11 -24.96
N THR A 160 45.11 45.79 -25.08
CA THR A 160 46.32 44.95 -24.98
C THR A 160 46.83 44.58 -26.38
N GLY A 161 47.09 45.58 -27.22
CA GLY A 161 47.73 45.38 -28.52
C GLY A 161 49.18 44.95 -28.36
N ASP A 162 49.52 43.79 -28.93
CA ASP A 162 50.85 43.17 -29.03
C ASP A 162 51.51 42.71 -27.72
N SER A 163 50.75 42.04 -26.87
CA SER A 163 51.32 41.00 -25.99
C SER A 163 50.55 39.71 -26.18
N THR A 164 51.01 38.89 -27.12
CA THR A 164 50.67 37.48 -27.18
C THR A 164 51.38 36.74 -26.05
N GLU A 165 51.05 37.09 -24.81
CA GLU A 165 51.16 36.09 -23.77
C GLU A 165 50.11 35.03 -24.11
N LYS A 166 50.61 33.89 -24.58
CA LYS A 166 49.81 32.67 -24.56
C LYS A 166 49.39 32.53 -23.11
N ILE A 167 48.15 32.88 -22.81
CA ILE A 167 47.53 32.48 -21.55
C ILE A 167 47.54 30.96 -21.64
N GLU A 168 48.56 30.36 -21.06
CA GLU A 168 48.66 28.93 -20.91
C GLU A 168 47.56 28.59 -19.92
N LEU A 169 46.38 28.33 -20.47
CA LEU A 169 45.32 27.60 -19.80
C LEU A 169 46.02 26.44 -19.09
N PRO A 170 45.90 26.34 -17.76
CA PRO A 170 46.60 25.32 -17.02
C PRO A 170 46.24 23.95 -17.59
N ASP A 171 47.19 23.02 -17.60
CA ASP A 171 47.13 21.82 -18.45
C ASP A 171 45.81 21.04 -18.35
N TYR A 172 45.18 21.02 -17.16
CA TYR A 172 43.88 20.41 -16.93
C TYR A 172 42.72 21.02 -17.76
N VAL A 173 42.77 22.32 -18.08
CA VAL A 173 41.75 22.99 -18.90
C VAL A 173 41.97 22.73 -20.39
N LYS A 174 43.23 22.61 -20.84
CA LYS A 174 43.56 22.26 -22.23
C LYS A 174 43.21 20.80 -22.55
N ILE A 175 43.44 19.90 -21.59
CA ILE A 175 43.00 18.50 -21.66
C ILE A 175 41.47 18.47 -21.82
N GLY A 176 40.74 19.19 -20.95
CA GLY A 176 39.28 19.32 -20.97
C GLY A 176 38.64 19.83 -22.26
N MET A 177 39.34 20.68 -23.02
CA MET A 177 38.81 21.26 -24.27
C MET A 177 39.14 20.47 -25.53
N ASN A 178 40.23 19.68 -25.55
CA ASN A 178 40.73 19.06 -26.78
C ASN A 178 40.77 17.52 -26.75
N ASP A 179 40.99 16.91 -25.59
CA ASP A 179 41.26 15.46 -25.47
C ASP A 179 40.16 14.68 -24.72
N ILE A 180 39.32 15.34 -23.93
CA ILE A 180 38.17 14.69 -23.26
C ILE A 180 37.00 14.58 -24.24
N LYS A 181 37.00 13.52 -25.06
CA LYS A 181 35.81 13.12 -25.83
C LYS A 181 34.80 12.37 -24.96
N ASP A 182 35.28 11.71 -23.92
CA ASP A 182 34.48 10.91 -23.00
C ASP A 182 34.97 11.15 -21.57
N VAL A 183 34.19 11.93 -20.83
CA VAL A 183 34.49 12.31 -19.44
C VAL A 183 34.58 11.07 -18.55
N ASP A 184 33.79 10.05 -18.86
CA ASP A 184 33.67 8.83 -18.08
C ASP A 184 34.96 7.99 -18.05
N GLN A 185 35.72 7.96 -19.15
CA GLN A 185 36.99 7.22 -19.22
C GLN A 185 38.14 7.90 -18.48
N GLU A 186 38.11 9.22 -18.33
CA GLU A 186 39.13 9.95 -17.59
C GLU A 186 38.85 9.95 -16.10
N LEU A 187 37.57 10.02 -15.70
CA LEU A 187 37.16 9.83 -14.32
C LEU A 187 37.54 8.44 -13.80
N ALA A 188 37.43 7.40 -14.64
CA ALA A 188 37.86 6.04 -14.28
C ALA A 188 39.37 5.86 -14.07
N LYS A 189 40.21 6.84 -14.48
CA LYS A 189 41.67 6.82 -14.26
C LYS A 189 42.09 7.56 -13.00
N ILE A 190 41.19 8.33 -12.39
CA ILE A 190 41.45 9.00 -11.11
C ILE A 190 41.47 7.89 -10.05
N SER A 191 42.58 7.79 -9.32
CA SER A 191 42.71 6.77 -8.28
C SER A 191 41.88 7.12 -7.05
N ASP A 192 41.36 6.12 -6.35
CA ASP A 192 40.57 6.31 -5.14
C ASP A 192 41.33 7.12 -4.08
N ALA A 193 42.65 6.95 -4.01
CA ALA A 193 43.53 7.71 -3.13
C ALA A 193 43.56 9.21 -3.45
N ASP A 194 43.50 9.58 -4.73
CA ASP A 194 43.46 10.98 -5.17
C ASP A 194 42.08 11.61 -4.89
N ILE A 195 41.00 10.83 -5.00
CA ILE A 195 39.63 11.25 -4.64
C ILE A 195 39.53 11.54 -3.14
N VAL A 196 40.07 10.64 -2.30
CA VAL A 196 40.12 10.83 -0.84
C VAL A 196 40.89 12.11 -0.49
N LYS A 197 42.08 12.31 -1.08
CA LYS A 197 42.91 13.49 -0.84
C LYS A 197 42.23 14.81 -1.25
N PHE A 198 41.45 14.81 -2.34
CA PHE A 198 40.68 15.98 -2.77
C PHE A 198 39.51 16.28 -1.82
N LEU A 199 38.80 15.25 -1.36
CA LEU A 199 37.69 15.39 -0.41
C LEU A 199 38.18 15.92 0.95
N GLU A 200 39.33 15.44 1.43
CA GLU A 200 39.98 15.93 2.65
C GLU A 200 40.34 17.42 2.57
N ALA A 201 40.92 17.84 1.45
CA ALA A 201 41.33 19.24 1.25
C ALA A 201 40.15 20.21 1.16
N ASN A 202 38.97 19.75 0.75
CA ASN A 202 37.76 20.57 0.59
C ASN A 202 36.80 20.51 1.79
N GLY A 203 37.23 19.91 2.91
CA GLY A 203 36.47 19.90 4.17
C GLY A 203 35.31 18.91 4.20
N THR A 204 35.30 17.94 3.29
CA THR A 204 34.34 16.83 3.28
C THR A 204 34.81 15.75 4.24
N ASP A 205 33.89 15.21 5.02
CA ASP A 205 34.14 14.31 6.14
C ASP A 205 34.98 13.10 5.69
N VAL A 206 36.17 12.91 6.27
CA VAL A 206 37.09 11.79 6.00
C VAL A 206 36.38 10.43 6.06
N LYS A 207 35.38 10.33 6.94
CA LYS A 207 34.51 9.16 7.10
C LYS A 207 33.71 8.82 5.85
N THR A 208 33.19 9.82 5.14
CA THR A 208 32.45 9.62 3.88
C THR A 208 33.39 9.17 2.76
N ALA A 209 34.63 9.67 2.76
CA ALA A 209 35.64 9.32 1.76
C ALA A 209 36.15 7.87 1.91
N MET A 210 36.40 7.42 3.15
CA MET A 210 36.82 6.02 3.41
C MET A 210 35.69 5.02 3.18
N VAL A 211 34.43 5.39 3.47
CA VAL A 211 33.28 4.54 3.16
C VAL A 211 33.13 4.39 1.65
N ALA A 212 33.23 5.47 0.86
CA ALA A 212 33.11 5.38 -0.60
C ALA A 212 34.20 4.52 -1.26
N GLY A 213 35.44 4.56 -0.76
CA GLY A 213 36.57 3.78 -1.31
C GLY A 213 36.66 2.33 -0.82
N SER A 214 35.84 1.91 0.16
CA SER A 214 35.84 0.54 0.71
C SER A 214 34.61 -0.29 0.28
N ILE A 215 33.75 0.26 -0.59
CA ILE A 215 32.61 -0.47 -1.14
C ILE A 215 33.11 -1.35 -2.29
N ASP A 216 33.31 -2.65 -2.02
CA ASP A 216 33.37 -3.66 -3.08
C ASP A 216 31.95 -3.84 -3.64
N GLU A 217 31.77 -3.59 -4.94
CA GLU A 217 30.47 -3.74 -5.62
C GLU A 217 29.88 -5.15 -5.45
N ASN A 218 30.72 -6.15 -5.17
CA ASN A 218 30.31 -7.54 -4.97
C ASN A 218 29.79 -7.85 -3.56
N GLU A 219 29.94 -6.93 -2.59
CA GLU A 219 29.44 -7.09 -1.22
C GLU A 219 28.18 -6.25 -0.93
N LEU A 220 27.69 -5.50 -1.92
CA LEU A 220 26.43 -4.78 -1.79
C LEU A 220 25.25 -5.77 -1.68
N PRO A 221 24.30 -5.56 -0.76
CA PRO A 221 23.05 -6.28 -0.74
C PRO A 221 22.38 -6.22 -2.11
N SER A 222 21.79 -7.32 -2.55
CA SER A 222 21.13 -7.35 -3.85
C SER A 222 19.93 -6.39 -3.87
N GLN A 223 19.49 -5.98 -5.05
CA GLN A 223 18.31 -5.11 -5.18
C GLN A 223 17.07 -5.73 -4.52
N GLU A 224 16.96 -7.05 -4.54
CA GLU A 224 15.89 -7.80 -3.89
C GLU A 224 16.01 -7.73 -2.37
N ASP A 225 17.22 -7.76 -1.81
CA ASP A 225 17.45 -7.64 -0.37
C ASP A 225 17.04 -6.26 0.18
N TYR A 226 17.30 -5.18 -0.57
CA TYR A 226 16.85 -3.84 -0.19
C TYR A 226 15.32 -3.68 -0.19
N LEU A 227 14.62 -4.49 -0.98
CA LEU A 227 13.17 -4.44 -1.11
C LEU A 227 12.47 -5.40 -0.13
N LEU A 228 13.11 -6.51 0.23
CA LEU A 228 12.51 -7.57 1.04
C LEU A 228 12.95 -7.53 2.52
N ASP A 229 14.12 -6.98 2.82
CA ASP A 229 14.62 -6.79 4.17
C ASP A 229 14.78 -5.28 4.43
N GLU A 230 13.82 -4.71 5.17
CA GLU A 230 13.82 -3.29 5.57
C GLU A 230 15.08 -2.91 6.38
N LYS A 231 15.73 -3.90 6.99
CA LYS A 231 17.00 -3.75 7.71
C LYS A 231 18.20 -4.21 6.90
N ALA A 232 18.07 -4.54 5.62
CA ALA A 232 19.21 -4.89 4.77
C ALA A 232 20.25 -3.78 4.75
N LEU A 233 19.78 -2.54 4.62
CA LEU A 233 20.66 -1.37 4.65
C LEU A 233 21.31 -1.21 6.04
N ASP A 234 20.53 -1.29 7.11
CA ASP A 234 21.06 -1.17 8.48
C ASP A 234 22.04 -2.31 8.83
N LYS A 235 21.77 -3.53 8.39
CA LYS A 235 22.61 -4.71 8.60
C LYS A 235 23.91 -4.60 7.79
N TYR A 236 23.83 -4.10 6.55
CA TYR A 236 25.00 -3.83 5.71
C TYR A 236 25.88 -2.72 6.31
N LEU A 237 25.26 -1.62 6.73
CA LEU A 237 25.96 -0.52 7.40
C LEU A 237 26.57 -0.93 8.74
N ASN A 238 25.97 -1.89 9.44
CA ASN A 238 26.53 -2.47 10.66
C ASN A 238 27.59 -3.55 10.37
N SER A 239 27.52 -4.27 9.24
CA SER A 239 28.53 -5.27 8.86
C SER A 239 29.80 -4.64 8.31
N ILE A 240 29.69 -3.48 7.65
CA ILE A 240 30.82 -2.59 7.44
C ILE A 240 31.14 -2.02 8.82
N ASN A 241 32.06 -2.65 9.54
CA ASN A 241 32.34 -2.35 10.93
C ASN A 241 33.00 -0.96 11.07
N ILE A 242 32.20 0.11 11.09
CA ILE A 242 32.66 1.51 11.18
C ILE A 242 33.51 1.73 12.45
N ASP A 243 33.35 0.87 13.47
CA ASP A 243 34.12 0.91 14.71
C ASP A 243 35.60 0.49 14.57
N GLU A 244 35.99 -0.25 13.51
CA GLU A 244 37.41 -0.55 13.23
C GLU A 244 38.16 0.62 12.60
N LEU A 245 37.46 1.68 12.17
CA LEU A 245 38.04 2.95 11.70
C LEU A 245 38.30 3.94 12.83
N LYS A 246 38.14 3.49 14.08
CA LYS A 246 38.41 4.27 15.29
C LYS A 246 39.87 4.09 15.71
N ASN A 247 40.80 4.49 14.85
CA ASN A 247 42.15 4.91 15.22
C ASN A 247 42.70 5.90 14.20
#